data_AF-A0A1J5DA98-F1
#
_entry.id   AF-A0A1J5DA98-F1
#
_cell.length_a   1.000
_cell.length_b   1.000
_cell.length_c   1.000
_cell.angle_alpha   90.00
_cell.angle_beta   90.00
_cell.angle_gamma   90.00
#
_symmetry.space_group_name_H-M   'P 1'
#
loop_
_entity.id
_entity.type
_entity.pdbx_description
1 polymer ?
#
loop_
_entity_poly.entity_id
_entity_poly.type
_entity_poly.pdbx_seq_one_letter_code
_entity_poly.pdbx_strand_id
1 'polypeptide(L)'
;MLHHAGKSLRIAPEHTEDAVLQLMRKPPFTILEEFVNLFRSINKRLKRRIELASYIVVGHPGETIRDVLEMKKKLRALGLRHTDVQIFTPSPGTLSTAMYYTDLDVSMRPIQTEKKIKELCHRKDMMNKI
;
A
#
# COMPACT_ATOMS: atom_id res chain seq x y z
N MET A 1 21.71 -1.23 15.89
CA MET A 1 20.31 -1.70 15.78
C MET A 1 20.00 -3.00 16.54
N LEU A 2 20.96 -3.91 16.79
CA LEU A 2 20.70 -5.23 17.40
C LEU A 2 20.11 -5.23 18.82
N HIS A 3 20.30 -4.17 19.60
CA HIS A 3 19.93 -4.13 21.02
C HIS A 3 18.67 -3.29 21.33
N HIS A 4 18.14 -2.52 20.36
CA HIS A 4 17.00 -1.62 20.57
C HIS A 4 15.88 -1.77 19.52
N ALA A 5 16.01 -2.67 18.53
CA ALA A 5 14.94 -2.90 17.58
C ALA A 5 13.78 -3.68 18.25
N GLY A 6 12.53 -3.28 17.96
CA GLY A 6 11.33 -4.04 18.33
C GLY A 6 11.21 -5.38 17.59
N LYS A 7 10.16 -6.16 17.88
CA LYS A 7 9.92 -7.46 17.22
C LYS A 7 9.62 -7.34 15.72
N SER A 8 9.12 -6.19 15.29
CA SER A 8 8.75 -5.93 13.89
C SER A 8 9.34 -4.63 13.36
N LEU A 9 9.56 -4.61 12.05
CA LEU A 9 9.89 -3.42 11.28
C LEU A 9 8.65 -3.03 10.46
N ARG A 10 8.16 -1.80 10.68
CA ARG A 10 7.03 -1.26 9.93
C ARG A 10 7.49 -0.62 8.62
N ILE A 11 6.79 -0.93 7.54
CA ILE A 11 7.02 -0.37 6.21
C ILE A 11 5.71 0.16 5.62
N ALA A 12 5.78 1.23 4.83
CA ALA A 12 4.62 1.87 4.21
C ALA A 12 4.76 1.93 2.68
N PRO A 13 4.50 0.80 1.98
CA PRO A 13 4.43 0.79 0.53
C PRO A 13 3.21 1.53 -0.03
N GLU A 14 2.15 1.72 0.78
CA GLU A 14 0.86 2.36 0.44
C GLU A 14 0.02 1.61 -0.60
N HIS A 15 0.61 1.13 -1.70
CA HIS A 15 -0.08 0.35 -2.74
C HIS A 15 0.91 -0.62 -3.45
N THR A 16 0.44 -1.43 -4.40
CA THR A 16 1.29 -2.38 -5.17
C THR A 16 1.15 -2.28 -6.69
N GLU A 17 0.28 -1.39 -7.15
CA GLU A 17 -0.01 -1.21 -8.57
C GLU A 17 0.69 0.05 -9.03
N ASP A 18 1.58 -0.08 -10.01
CA ASP A 18 2.47 1.00 -10.42
C ASP A 18 1.70 2.23 -10.93
N ALA A 19 0.55 2.04 -11.57
CA ALA A 19 -0.31 3.13 -12.00
C ALA A 19 -0.82 3.96 -10.80
N VAL A 20 -1.26 3.31 -9.72
CA VAL A 20 -1.72 3.98 -8.49
C VAL A 20 -0.53 4.57 -7.73
N LEU A 21 0.59 3.84 -7.64
CA LEU A 21 1.82 4.31 -7.00
C LEU A 21 2.36 5.58 -7.67
N GLN A 22 2.30 5.67 -9.00
CA GLN A 22 2.66 6.88 -9.73
C GLN A 22 1.78 8.08 -9.34
N LEU A 23 0.46 7.88 -9.21
CA LEU A 23 -0.45 8.92 -8.73
C LEU A 23 -0.14 9.34 -7.27
N MET A 24 0.28 8.37 -6.43
CA MET A 24 0.76 8.62 -5.07
C MET A 24 2.18 9.21 -4.99
N ARG A 25 2.90 9.34 -6.12
CA ARG A 25 4.33 9.71 -6.20
C ARG A 25 5.25 8.78 -5.38
N LYS A 26 4.91 7.49 -5.39
CA LYS A 26 5.70 6.43 -4.76
C LYS A 26 6.52 5.67 -5.81
N PRO A 27 7.62 5.02 -5.40
CA PRO A 27 8.39 4.17 -6.31
C PRO A 27 7.55 2.97 -6.78
N PRO A 28 7.95 2.31 -7.89
CA PRO A 28 7.30 1.09 -8.37
C PRO A 28 7.33 -0.04 -7.35
N PHE A 29 6.40 -0.98 -7.50
CA PHE A 29 6.27 -2.13 -6.60
C PHE A 29 7.54 -3.00 -6.54
N THR A 30 8.32 -3.07 -7.61
CA THR A 30 9.59 -3.82 -7.67
C THR A 30 10.56 -3.41 -6.56
N ILE A 31 10.57 -2.13 -6.16
CA ILE A 31 11.41 -1.64 -5.06
C ILE A 31 11.01 -2.28 -3.72
N LEU A 32 9.71 -2.53 -3.49
CA LEU A 32 9.26 -3.27 -2.31
C LEU A 32 9.72 -4.73 -2.37
N GLU A 33 9.64 -5.37 -3.54
CA GLU A 33 10.08 -6.76 -3.71
C GLU A 33 11.57 -6.92 -3.40
N GLU A 34 12.41 -6.04 -3.96
CA GLU A 34 13.85 -5.99 -3.70
C GLU A 34 14.13 -5.75 -2.22
N PHE A 35 13.44 -4.80 -1.59
CA PHE A 35 13.56 -4.53 -0.16
C PHE A 35 13.22 -5.76 0.69
N VAL A 36 12.10 -6.43 0.41
CA VAL A 36 11.67 -7.63 1.14
C VAL A 36 12.70 -8.76 0.99
N ASN A 37 13.24 -8.96 -0.21
CA ASN A 37 14.25 -9.98 -0.47
C ASN A 37 15.56 -9.68 0.26
N LEU A 38 16.04 -8.44 0.20
CA LEU A 38 17.22 -8.00 0.94
C LEU A 38 17.01 -8.15 2.44
N PHE A 39 15.89 -7.69 2.97
CA PHE A 39 15.53 -7.81 4.38
C PHE A 39 15.55 -9.26 4.84
N ARG A 40 14.92 -10.17 4.08
CA ARG A 40 14.91 -11.61 4.38
C ARG A 40 16.31 -12.21 4.40
N SER A 41 17.18 -11.80 3.48
CA SER A 41 18.57 -12.28 3.43
C SER A 41 19.35 -11.90 4.70
N ILE A 42 19.16 -10.67 5.19
CA ILE A 42 19.79 -10.16 6.42
C ILE A 42 19.17 -10.83 7.64
N ASN A 43 17.84 -10.92 7.71
CA ASN A 43 17.09 -11.51 8.83
C ASN A 43 17.39 -13.00 9.03
N LYS A 44 17.87 -13.71 8.00
CA LYS A 44 18.40 -15.09 8.13
C LYS A 44 19.70 -15.18 8.93
N ARG A 45 20.51 -14.12 8.94
CA ARG A 45 21.80 -14.06 9.65
C ARG A 45 21.67 -13.52 11.08
N LEU A 46 20.51 -12.97 11.44
CA LEU A 46 20.25 -12.43 12.77
C LEU A 46 19.93 -13.55 13.77
N LYS A 47 20.44 -13.43 14.99
CA LYS A 47 20.10 -14.32 16.12
C LYS A 47 18.64 -14.22 16.57
N ARG A 48 17.98 -13.10 16.24
CA ARG A 48 16.56 -12.85 16.50
C ARG A 48 15.84 -12.58 15.18
N ARG A 49 14.71 -13.24 14.97
CA ARG A 49 13.84 -12.99 13.82
C ARG A 49 13.07 -11.69 14.03
N ILE A 50 13.13 -10.81 13.03
CA ILE A 50 12.33 -9.58 12.94
C ILE A 50 11.26 -9.82 11.87
N GLU A 51 10.02 -9.45 12.17
CA GLU A 51 8.92 -9.54 11.20
C GLU A 51 8.71 -8.22 10.45
N LEU A 52 8.17 -8.27 9.24
CA LEU A 52 7.71 -7.08 8.54
C LEU A 52 6.22 -6.88 8.83
N ALA A 53 5.87 -5.65 9.20
CA ALA A 53 4.49 -5.19 9.23
C ALA A 53 4.33 -4.10 8.16
N SER A 54 3.32 -4.22 7.31
CA SER A 54 3.08 -3.29 6.20
C SER A 54 1.86 -2.43 6.44
N TYR A 55 1.83 -1.29 5.76
CA TYR A 55 0.72 -0.37 5.74
C TYR A 55 0.31 -0.07 4.30
N ILE A 56 -0.99 -0.19 4.02
CA ILE A 56 -1.59 -0.05 2.71
C ILE A 56 -2.81 0.86 2.79
N VAL A 57 -3.02 1.64 1.72
CA VAL A 57 -4.18 2.49 1.53
C VAL A 57 -5.05 1.92 0.41
N VAL A 58 -6.36 1.84 0.66
CA VAL A 58 -7.38 1.52 -0.34
C VAL A 58 -8.25 2.73 -0.63
N GLY A 59 -8.81 2.85 -1.83
CA GLY A 59 -9.69 3.94 -2.22
C GLY A 59 -8.98 5.21 -2.66
N HIS A 60 -7.69 5.14 -3.01
CA HIS A 60 -6.98 6.29 -3.57
C HIS A 60 -7.55 6.66 -4.95
N PRO A 61 -7.59 7.95 -5.36
CA PRO A 61 -8.06 8.35 -6.68
C PRO A 61 -7.28 7.66 -7.82
N GLY A 62 -8.00 7.03 -8.74
CA GLY A 62 -7.42 6.20 -9.81
C GLY A 62 -7.35 4.71 -9.47
N GLU A 63 -7.70 4.29 -8.24
CA GLU A 63 -7.75 2.88 -7.85
C GLU A 63 -9.09 2.21 -8.23
N THR A 64 -8.99 1.07 -8.89
CA THR A 64 -10.10 0.17 -9.20
C THR A 64 -10.19 -1.01 -8.22
N ILE A 65 -11.33 -1.68 -8.17
CA ILE A 65 -11.47 -2.91 -7.38
C ILE A 65 -10.54 -4.04 -7.84
N ARG A 66 -10.13 -4.05 -9.12
CA ARG A 66 -9.18 -5.04 -9.65
C ARG A 66 -7.80 -4.82 -9.05
N ASP A 67 -7.40 -3.57 -8.87
CA ASP A 67 -6.12 -3.20 -8.26
C ASP A 67 -6.04 -3.70 -6.80
N VAL A 68 -7.15 -3.61 -6.05
CA VAL A 68 -7.23 -4.17 -4.68
C VAL A 68 -7.08 -5.70 -4.68
N LEU A 69 -7.68 -6.39 -5.65
CA LEU A 69 -7.55 -7.85 -5.77
C LEU A 69 -6.13 -8.28 -6.11
N GLU A 70 -5.47 -7.59 -7.04
CA GLU A 70 -4.07 -7.86 -7.39
C GLU A 70 -3.12 -7.52 -6.24
N MET A 71 -3.38 -6.40 -5.56
CA MET A 71 -2.66 -6.02 -4.35
C MET A 71 -2.73 -7.09 -3.27
N LYS A 72 -3.92 -7.66 -3.03
CA LYS A 72 -4.08 -8.79 -2.13
C LYS A 72 -3.18 -9.97 -2.49
N LYS A 73 -3.13 -10.34 -3.77
CA LYS A 73 -2.31 -11.46 -4.26
C LYS A 73 -0.82 -11.18 -4.10
N LYS A 74 -0.37 -9.98 -4.50
CA LYS A 74 1.04 -9.53 -4.42
C LYS A 74 1.55 -9.52 -2.98
N LEU A 75 0.80 -8.94 -2.04
CA LEU A 75 1.19 -8.92 -0.62
C LEU A 75 1.24 -10.33 -0.01
N ARG A 76 0.30 -11.21 -0.40
CA ARG A 76 0.33 -12.61 0.02
C ARG A 76 1.56 -13.34 -0.51
N ALA A 77 1.94 -13.13 -1.77
CA ALA A 77 3.15 -13.70 -2.37
C ALA A 77 4.43 -13.19 -1.68
N LEU A 78 4.45 -11.92 -1.27
CA LEU A 78 5.51 -11.34 -0.45
C LEU A 78 5.45 -11.75 1.04
N GLY A 79 4.49 -12.58 1.44
CA GLY A 79 4.36 -13.06 2.82
C GLY A 79 4.10 -11.95 3.85
N LEU A 80 3.60 -10.80 3.42
CA LEU A 80 3.31 -9.63 4.26
C LEU A 80 1.93 -9.77 4.92
N ARG A 81 1.81 -10.74 5.83
CA ARG A 81 0.53 -11.09 6.49
C ARG A 81 0.06 -10.05 7.50
N HIS A 82 0.99 -9.37 8.17
CA HIS A 82 0.67 -8.28 9.10
C HIS A 82 0.56 -6.96 8.33
N THR A 83 -0.52 -6.81 7.56
CA THR A 83 -0.79 -5.59 6.79
C THR A 83 -1.96 -4.82 7.42
N ASP A 84 -1.68 -3.60 7.86
CA ASP A 84 -2.70 -2.63 8.25
C ASP A 84 -3.29 -1.95 7.01
N VAL A 85 -4.61 -1.85 6.95
CA VAL A 85 -5.34 -1.30 5.80
C VAL A 85 -6.14 -0.07 6.22
N GLN A 86 -5.82 1.07 5.60
CA GLN A 86 -6.54 2.32 5.76
C GLN A 86 -7.35 2.65 4.50
N ILE A 87 -8.56 3.18 4.68
CA ILE A 87 -9.31 3.81 3.60
C ILE A 87 -8.75 5.22 3.40
N PHE A 88 -8.46 5.60 2.16
CA PHE A 88 -8.01 6.93 1.81
C PHE A 88 -8.97 8.00 2.36
N THR A 89 -8.39 8.98 3.07
CA THR A 89 -9.12 10.14 3.58
C THR A 89 -8.56 11.41 2.93
N PRO A 90 -9.40 12.22 2.25
CA PRO A 90 -8.94 13.42 1.57
C PRO A 90 -8.49 14.46 2.60
N SER A 91 -7.17 14.52 2.82
CA SER A 91 -6.53 15.48 3.73
C SER A 91 -6.19 16.77 2.97
N PRO A 92 -6.58 17.96 3.47
CA PRO A 92 -6.29 19.24 2.81
C PRO A 92 -4.80 19.42 2.48
N GLY A 93 -4.50 20.11 1.38
CA GLY A 93 -3.12 20.42 0.98
C GLY A 93 -2.37 19.28 0.28
N THR A 94 -3.04 18.17 -0.06
CA THR A 94 -2.41 17.06 -0.81
C THR A 94 -2.92 16.99 -2.25
N LEU A 95 -2.05 16.53 -3.16
CA LEU A 95 -2.42 16.29 -4.56
C LEU A 95 -3.48 15.20 -4.70
N SER A 96 -3.40 14.14 -3.89
CA SER A 96 -4.43 13.10 -3.85
C SER A 96 -5.80 13.67 -3.50
N THR A 97 -5.88 14.68 -2.62
CA THR A 97 -7.13 15.37 -2.33
C THR A 97 -7.63 16.19 -3.51
N ALA A 98 -6.74 16.89 -4.22
CA ALA A 98 -7.12 17.58 -5.45
C ALA A 98 -7.70 16.60 -6.48
N MET A 99 -6.98 15.50 -6.74
CA MET A 99 -7.42 14.39 -7.59
C MET A 99 -8.80 13.84 -7.18
N TYR A 100 -9.02 13.64 -5.87
CA TYR A 100 -10.27 13.13 -5.33
C TYR A 100 -11.46 14.04 -5.64
N TYR A 101 -11.28 15.36 -5.59
CA TYR A 101 -12.37 16.30 -5.85
C TYR A 101 -12.55 16.63 -7.33
N THR A 102 -11.48 16.63 -8.13
CA THR A 102 -11.54 16.97 -9.55
C THR A 102 -11.77 15.77 -10.47
N ASP A 103 -11.51 14.56 -9.99
CA ASP A 103 -11.47 13.33 -10.81
C ASP A 103 -10.47 13.45 -11.98
N LEU A 104 -9.39 14.21 -11.76
CA LEU A 104 -8.30 14.43 -12.72
C LEU A 104 -6.93 14.10 -12.09
N ASP A 105 -6.03 13.52 -12.87
CA ASP A 105 -4.63 13.38 -12.49
C ASP A 105 -3.83 14.69 -12.64
N VAL A 106 -2.54 14.67 -12.29
CA VAL A 106 -1.65 15.85 -12.41
C VAL A 106 -1.44 16.33 -13.84
N SER A 107 -1.75 15.50 -14.83
CA SER A 107 -1.68 15.80 -16.26
C SER A 107 -3.05 16.19 -16.83
N MET A 108 -4.03 16.47 -15.97
CA MET A 108 -5.41 16.82 -16.33
C MET A 108 -6.15 15.72 -17.09
N ARG A 109 -5.74 14.46 -16.94
CA ARG A 109 -6.43 13.30 -17.52
C ARG A 109 -7.49 12.79 -16.55
N PRO A 110 -8.68 12.40 -17.04
CA PRO A 110 -9.72 11.82 -16.19
C PRO A 110 -9.24 10.55 -15.49
N ILE A 111 -9.56 10.45 -14.20
CA ILE A 111 -9.35 9.26 -13.37
C ILE A 111 -10.62 8.94 -12.60
N GLN A 112 -10.82 7.66 -12.29
CA GLN A 112 -11.97 7.23 -11.51
C GLN A 112 -11.67 7.33 -10.01
N THR A 113 -12.56 7.97 -9.25
CA THR A 113 -12.48 8.03 -7.80
C THR A 113 -13.71 7.37 -7.18
N GLU A 114 -13.51 6.35 -6.35
CA GLU A 114 -14.60 5.79 -5.55
C GLU A 114 -14.81 6.63 -4.28
N LYS A 115 -16.05 7.10 -4.09
CA LYS A 115 -16.42 8.00 -2.98
C LYS A 115 -17.45 7.36 -2.05
N LYS A 116 -18.07 6.23 -2.46
CA LYS A 116 -19.07 5.53 -1.66
C LYS A 116 -18.37 4.78 -0.53
N ILE A 117 -18.60 5.23 0.71
CA ILE A 117 -18.05 4.62 1.92
C ILE A 117 -18.32 3.11 1.98
N LYS A 118 -19.51 2.65 1.55
CA LYS A 118 -19.85 1.22 1.51
C LYS A 118 -18.88 0.41 0.64
N GLU A 119 -18.55 0.92 -0.54
CA GLU A 119 -17.61 0.26 -1.47
C GLU A 119 -16.17 0.32 -0.92
N LEU A 120 -15.78 1.43 -0.31
CA LEU A 120 -14.47 1.57 0.32
C LEU A 120 -14.28 0.64 1.51
N CYS A 121 -15.30 0.50 2.36
CA CYS A 121 -15.31 -0.50 3.43
C CYS A 121 -15.22 -1.92 2.87
N HIS A 122 -15.96 -2.22 1.79
CA HIS A 122 -15.87 -3.51 1.12
C HIS A 122 -14.45 -3.80 0.62
N ARG A 123 -13.78 -2.84 -0.05
CA ARG A 123 -12.38 -2.97 -0.48
C ARG A 123 -11.44 -3.23 0.69
N LYS A 124 -11.61 -2.52 1.81
CA LYS A 124 -10.82 -2.76 3.03
C LYS A 124 -11.05 -4.18 3.59
N ASP A 125 -12.28 -4.65 3.64
CA ASP A 125 -12.62 -5.98 4.17
C ASP A 125 -12.06 -7.12 3.31
N MET A 126 -11.94 -6.92 1.99
CA MET A 126 -11.28 -7.87 1.09
C MET A 126 -9.81 -8.12 1.47
N MET A 127 -9.14 -7.08 1.97
CA MET A 127 -7.73 -7.11 2.38
C MET A 127 -7.52 -7.70 3.77
N ASN A 128 -8.50 -7.69 4.67
CA ASN A 128 -8.36 -8.27 6.01
C ASN A 128 -8.26 -9.80 6.03
N LYS A 129 -8.41 -10.46 4.88
CA LYS A 129 -8.36 -11.94 4.71
C LYS A 129 -7.14 -12.40 3.90
N ILE A 130 -5.95 -11.86 4.16
CA ILE A 130 -4.68 -12.20 3.46
C ILE A 130 -3.95 -13.37 4.15
#